data_AF-A0A919VFN1-F1
#
_entry.id   AF-A0A919VFN1-F1
#
_cell.length_a   1.000
_cell.length_b   1.000
_cell.length_c   1.000
_cell.angle_alpha   90.00
_cell.angle_beta   90.00
_cell.angle_gamma   90.00
#
_symmetry.space_group_name_H-M   'P 1'
#
loop_
_entity.id
_entity.type
_entity.pdbx_description
1 polymer ?
#
loop_
_entity_poly.entity_id
_entity_poly.type
_entity_poly.pdbx_seq_one_letter_code
_entity_poly.pdbx_strand_id
1 'polypeptide(L)'
;MRGLAASALLTAAMALPMSFATTAQAGAVDKTDDKLTSGEILKPSESVKSDNGQYKLIQQNEGNLVLYGPGNKALWATPTSGEPTYATMQREGNLVIYSAANRPLWSTNTAGNPGAYLTVHNDGNLVIYSASNRVLWSRHAYIGSLPSGHTLNPGQTIQSPNGQYKLIMQREGNLVLYSSDNRPKWTTPTAGNPGARAVMQREGNLVIYTSDNRAKWATNTARNPGAYLAVQNAGNIVLYSKDNKPLWTSR
;
A
#
# COMPACT_ATOMS: atom_id res chain seq x y z
N MET A 1 -29.98 -3.15 -20.18
CA MET A 1 -28.58 -2.76 -20.44
C MET A 1 -27.94 -2.40 -19.11
N ARG A 2 -27.10 -3.27 -18.55
CA ARG A 2 -26.34 -3.02 -17.32
C ARG A 2 -24.87 -3.16 -17.67
N GLY A 3 -24.12 -2.06 -17.58
CA GLY A 3 -22.69 -2.03 -17.87
C GLY A 3 -21.91 -2.73 -16.76
N LEU A 4 -21.26 -3.83 -17.11
CA LEU A 4 -20.23 -4.48 -16.29
C LEU A 4 -18.96 -3.64 -16.37
N ALA A 5 -18.55 -3.03 -15.26
CA ALA A 5 -17.23 -2.42 -15.15
C ALA A 5 -16.19 -3.55 -15.02
N ALA A 6 -15.36 -3.71 -16.05
CA ALA A 6 -14.29 -4.68 -16.07
C ALA A 6 -13.20 -4.27 -15.08
N SER A 7 -12.96 -5.11 -14.06
CA SER A 7 -11.73 -5.05 -13.27
C SER A 7 -10.55 -5.42 -14.17
N ALA A 8 -9.84 -4.42 -14.67
CA ALA A 8 -8.62 -4.62 -15.43
C ALA A 8 -7.51 -5.16 -14.49
N LEU A 9 -7.13 -6.41 -14.71
CA LEU A 9 -5.91 -7.02 -14.17
C LEU A 9 -4.70 -6.21 -14.66
N LEU A 10 -3.90 -5.69 -13.74
CA LEU A 10 -2.69 -4.96 -14.09
C LEU A 10 -1.40 -5.63 -13.61
N THR A 11 -0.46 -5.68 -14.55
CA THR A 11 0.94 -6.09 -14.45
C THR A 11 1.68 -5.32 -13.35
N ALA A 12 2.45 -6.01 -12.50
CA ALA A 12 3.34 -5.32 -11.55
C ALA A 12 4.47 -4.66 -12.30
N ALA A 13 4.70 -3.41 -11.92
CA ALA A 13 6.00 -2.80 -11.95
C ALA A 13 7.04 -3.71 -11.29
N MET A 14 8.11 -4.04 -12.02
CA MET A 14 9.39 -4.39 -11.41
C MET A 14 9.73 -3.30 -10.39
N ALA A 15 10.15 -3.68 -9.18
CA ALA A 15 10.78 -2.75 -8.25
C ALA A 15 12.15 -2.36 -8.83
N LEU A 16 12.16 -1.40 -9.75
CA LEU A 16 13.33 -0.62 -10.08
C LEU A 16 13.74 0.16 -8.80
N PRO A 17 15.03 0.45 -8.62
CA PRO A 17 15.45 1.37 -7.56
C PRO A 17 14.61 2.65 -7.66
N MET A 18 14.09 3.13 -6.53
CA MET A 18 13.42 4.44 -6.45
C MET A 18 14.42 5.49 -6.93
N SER A 19 14.31 5.89 -8.20
CA SER A 19 15.05 7.02 -8.70
C SER A 19 14.38 8.25 -8.11
N PHE A 20 15.03 8.88 -7.13
CA PHE A 20 14.61 10.19 -6.66
C PHE A 20 15.03 11.18 -7.74
N ALA A 21 14.07 11.62 -8.55
CA ALA A 21 14.27 12.78 -9.39
C ALA A 21 14.63 13.98 -8.49
N THR A 22 15.87 14.45 -8.60
CA THR A 22 16.31 15.73 -8.08
C THR A 22 15.77 16.84 -8.97
N THR A 23 15.08 17.79 -8.31
CA THR A 23 14.48 19.05 -8.82
C THR A 23 13.35 18.87 -9.84
N ALA A 24 12.25 19.64 -9.90
CA ALA A 24 11.68 20.77 -9.17
C ALA A 24 10.12 20.59 -9.22
N GLN A 25 9.23 21.50 -8.83
CA GLN A 25 8.84 22.62 -9.69
C GLN A 25 7.83 23.52 -8.95
N ALA A 26 8.08 24.83 -9.05
CA ALA A 26 7.12 25.88 -8.77
C ALA A 26 5.93 25.79 -9.73
N GLY A 27 4.70 25.89 -9.22
CA GLY A 27 3.48 25.87 -10.03
C GLY A 27 2.44 24.82 -9.62
N ALA A 28 2.64 24.12 -8.51
CA ALA A 28 1.61 23.21 -8.01
C ALA A 28 0.37 23.99 -7.58
N VAL A 29 -0.79 23.68 -8.15
CA VAL A 29 -2.07 24.21 -7.69
C VAL A 29 -2.49 23.39 -6.49
N ASP A 30 -2.47 24.04 -5.33
CA ASP A 30 -2.90 23.41 -4.09
C ASP A 30 -4.42 23.32 -4.07
N LYS A 31 -4.96 22.12 -3.81
CA LYS A 31 -6.31 22.01 -3.28
C LYS A 31 -6.33 22.63 -1.87
N THR A 32 -7.43 23.28 -1.53
CA THR A 32 -7.60 24.02 -0.28
C THR A 32 -7.86 23.12 0.94
N ASP A 33 -8.07 21.82 0.74
CA ASP A 33 -8.38 20.83 1.78
C ASP A 33 -7.22 19.86 1.95
N ASP A 34 -7.08 19.26 3.13
CA ASP A 34 -6.05 18.25 3.44
C ASP A 34 -6.38 16.85 2.89
N LYS A 35 -7.41 16.81 2.02
CA LYS A 35 -8.05 15.60 1.53
C LYS A 35 -8.14 15.55 0.01
N LEU A 36 -8.13 14.32 -0.49
CA LEU A 36 -8.68 14.00 -1.80
C LEU A 36 -9.97 13.20 -1.56
N THR A 37 -11.11 13.82 -1.80
CA THR A 37 -12.42 13.25 -1.48
C THR A 37 -12.94 12.31 -2.58
N SER A 38 -13.99 11.56 -2.27
CA SER A 38 -14.53 10.53 -3.17
C SER A 38 -15.02 11.13 -4.50
N GLY A 39 -14.48 10.60 -5.60
CA GLY A 39 -14.71 11.06 -6.96
C GLY A 39 -13.72 12.13 -7.45
N GLU A 40 -12.85 12.66 -6.59
CA GLU A 40 -11.90 13.70 -7.00
C GLU A 40 -10.71 13.14 -7.77
N ILE A 41 -10.16 14.01 -8.61
CA ILE A 41 -8.98 13.76 -9.43
C ILE A 41 -7.91 14.76 -9.03
N LEU A 42 -6.69 14.27 -8.81
CA LEU A 42 -5.47 15.07 -8.72
C LEU A 42 -4.74 14.98 -10.07
N LYS A 43 -4.80 16.07 -10.83
CA LYS A 43 -4.16 16.18 -12.16
C LYS A 43 -2.65 16.40 -12.02
N PRO A 44 -1.87 16.22 -13.10
CA PRO A 44 -0.46 16.60 -13.09
C PRO A 44 -0.22 18.01 -12.51
N SER A 45 0.79 18.11 -11.66
CA SER A 45 1.16 19.27 -10.84
C SER A 45 0.16 19.69 -9.76
N GLU A 46 -1.05 19.13 -9.65
CA GLU A 46 -1.93 19.44 -8.52
C GLU A 46 -1.47 18.73 -7.24
N SER A 47 -1.76 19.34 -6.09
CA SER A 47 -1.37 18.78 -4.79
C SER A 47 -2.44 18.89 -3.71
N VAL A 48 -2.33 18.02 -2.71
CA VAL A 48 -3.04 18.06 -1.42
C VAL A 48 -1.99 18.22 -0.32
N LYS A 49 -2.25 19.08 0.67
CA LYS A 49 -1.30 19.41 1.73
C LYS A 49 -1.84 19.03 3.10
N SER A 50 -0.97 18.73 4.05
CA SER A 50 -1.38 18.65 5.45
C SER A 50 -1.81 20.02 5.97
N ASP A 51 -2.67 20.06 6.99
CA ASP A 51 -3.14 21.31 7.62
C ASP A 51 -2.01 22.25 8.05
N ASN A 52 -0.89 21.69 8.54
CA ASN A 52 0.27 22.46 8.95
C ASN A 52 1.18 22.90 7.77
N GLY A 53 0.84 22.53 6.54
CA GLY A 53 1.57 22.85 5.31
C GLY A 53 2.92 22.16 5.13
N GLN A 54 3.36 21.31 6.07
CA GLN A 54 4.69 20.69 6.08
C GLN A 54 4.81 19.48 5.16
N TYR A 55 3.68 18.86 4.83
CA TYR A 55 3.61 17.67 3.99
C TYR A 55 2.73 17.95 2.78
N LYS A 56 3.13 17.40 1.63
CA LYS A 56 2.45 17.63 0.37
C LYS A 56 2.44 16.38 -0.47
N LEU A 57 1.26 15.90 -0.82
CA LEU A 57 1.05 14.86 -1.81
C LEU A 57 0.81 15.52 -3.17
N ILE A 58 1.71 15.31 -4.13
CA ILE A 58 1.65 15.91 -5.46
C ILE A 58 1.62 14.82 -6.53
N GLN A 59 0.72 14.98 -7.49
CA GLN A 59 0.77 14.20 -8.72
C GLN A 59 1.77 14.86 -9.66
N GLN A 60 2.95 14.28 -9.84
CA GLN A 60 4.02 14.86 -10.66
C GLN A 60 3.73 14.72 -12.15
N ASN A 61 4.35 15.58 -12.97
CA ASN A 61 4.21 15.56 -14.43
C ASN A 61 4.88 14.32 -15.05
N GLU A 62 5.92 13.81 -14.38
CA GLU A 62 6.68 12.62 -14.76
C GLU A 62 5.92 11.32 -14.42
N GLY A 63 4.78 11.42 -13.74
CA GLY A 63 3.83 10.32 -13.56
C GLY A 63 3.73 9.74 -12.15
N ASN A 64 4.65 10.06 -11.24
CA ASN A 64 4.59 9.59 -9.86
C ASN A 64 3.62 10.43 -9.02
N LEU A 65 2.82 9.77 -8.19
CA LEU A 65 2.20 10.41 -7.04
C LEU A 65 3.20 10.36 -5.88
N VAL A 66 3.65 11.52 -5.40
CA VAL A 66 4.75 11.62 -4.43
C VAL A 66 4.31 12.40 -3.20
N LEU A 67 4.61 11.84 -2.03
CA LEU A 67 4.49 12.55 -0.76
C LEU A 67 5.84 13.15 -0.39
N TYR A 68 5.87 14.47 -0.24
CA TYR A 68 7.00 15.23 0.28
C TYR A 68 6.75 15.64 1.73
N GLY A 69 7.83 15.74 2.50
CA GLY A 69 7.85 16.38 3.82
C GLY A 69 8.79 17.58 3.89
N PRO A 70 9.13 18.05 5.11
CA PRO A 70 9.99 19.20 5.32
C PRO A 70 11.30 19.12 4.54
N GLY A 71 11.73 20.26 3.97
CA GLY A 71 12.92 20.34 3.12
C GLY A 71 12.77 19.64 1.76
N ASN A 72 11.54 19.46 1.25
CA ASN A 72 11.24 18.73 0.01
C ASN A 72 11.80 17.31 -0.03
N LYS A 73 11.87 16.64 1.13
CA LYS A 73 12.28 15.24 1.21
C LYS A 73 11.15 14.35 0.73
N ALA A 74 11.39 13.54 -0.30
CA ALA A 74 10.43 12.51 -0.72
C ALA A 74 10.32 11.43 0.37
N LEU A 75 9.10 11.20 0.84
CA LEU A 75 8.78 10.26 1.93
C LEU A 75 8.10 8.98 1.44
N TRP A 76 7.46 9.04 0.27
CA TRP A 76 6.79 7.94 -0.42
C TRP A 76 6.51 8.33 -1.88
N ALA A 77 6.51 7.36 -2.79
CA ALA A 77 6.14 7.57 -4.19
C ALA A 77 5.51 6.31 -4.79
N THR A 78 4.60 6.46 -5.76
CA THR A 78 4.17 5.35 -6.63
C THR A 78 5.25 5.00 -7.66
N PRO A 79 5.32 3.75 -8.14
CA PRO A 79 6.23 3.36 -9.21
C PRO A 79 5.58 3.56 -10.59
N THR A 80 5.24 4.80 -10.94
CA THR A 80 4.45 5.13 -12.14
C THR A 80 5.12 6.16 -13.05
N SER A 81 6.44 6.34 -12.90
CA SER A 81 7.23 7.30 -13.66
C SER A 81 7.36 6.92 -15.14
N GLY A 82 7.45 7.92 -16.01
CA GLY A 82 7.73 7.75 -17.44
C GLY A 82 6.51 7.92 -18.35
N GLU A 83 5.33 8.18 -17.78
CA GLU A 83 4.08 8.43 -18.51
C GLU A 83 3.36 9.62 -17.84
N PRO A 84 2.62 10.46 -18.59
CA PRO A 84 1.70 11.41 -17.98
C PRO A 84 0.56 10.65 -17.29
N THR A 85 0.31 10.95 -16.01
CA THR A 85 -0.70 10.26 -15.19
C THR A 85 -1.56 11.22 -14.37
N TYR A 86 -2.68 10.72 -13.87
CA TYR A 86 -3.47 11.39 -12.83
C TYR A 86 -3.81 10.41 -11.71
N ALA A 87 -3.98 10.93 -10.50
CA ALA A 87 -4.50 10.17 -9.38
C ALA A 87 -6.00 10.44 -9.21
N THR A 88 -6.79 9.45 -8.83
CA THR A 88 -8.19 9.66 -8.45
C THR A 88 -8.57 8.82 -7.25
N MET A 89 -9.25 9.44 -6.30
CA MET A 89 -9.94 8.72 -5.24
C MET A 89 -11.31 8.33 -5.81
N GLN A 90 -11.44 7.11 -6.33
CA GLN A 90 -12.65 6.68 -7.03
C GLN A 90 -13.87 6.60 -6.11
N ARG A 91 -15.07 6.66 -6.70
CA ARG A 91 -16.34 6.63 -5.94
C ARG A 91 -16.56 5.33 -5.19
N GLU A 92 -16.02 4.21 -5.67
CA GLU A 92 -16.04 2.92 -4.94
C GLU A 92 -15.00 2.83 -3.82
N GLY A 93 -14.17 3.85 -3.62
CA GLY A 93 -13.23 3.93 -2.50
C GLY A 93 -11.82 3.43 -2.77
N ASN A 94 -11.42 3.29 -4.03
CA ASN A 94 -10.05 2.94 -4.41
C ASN A 94 -9.27 4.20 -4.83
N LEU A 95 -8.05 4.38 -4.34
CA LEU A 95 -7.13 5.36 -4.92
C LEU A 95 -6.40 4.69 -6.08
N VAL A 96 -6.51 5.26 -7.28
CA VAL A 96 -5.92 4.70 -8.51
C VAL A 96 -5.11 5.76 -9.24
N ILE A 97 -3.93 5.38 -9.72
CA ILE A 97 -3.16 6.15 -10.68
C ILE A 97 -3.46 5.62 -12.08
N TYR A 98 -3.86 6.49 -12.99
CA TYR A 98 -4.14 6.17 -14.38
C TYR A 98 -3.13 6.85 -15.31
N SER A 99 -2.78 6.21 -16.41
CA SER A 99 -2.14 6.90 -17.53
C SER A 99 -3.13 7.88 -18.19
N ALA A 100 -2.61 8.80 -19.00
CA ALA A 100 -3.44 9.68 -19.83
C ALA A 100 -4.43 8.93 -20.75
N ALA A 101 -4.13 7.67 -21.10
CA ALA A 101 -5.00 6.80 -21.88
C ALA A 101 -6.03 6.01 -21.02
N ASN A 102 -6.23 6.37 -19.75
CA ASN A 102 -7.13 5.69 -18.80
C ASN A 102 -6.78 4.22 -18.54
N ARG A 103 -5.53 3.82 -18.72
CA ARG A 103 -5.02 2.53 -18.27
C ARG A 103 -4.66 2.67 -16.78
N PRO A 104 -5.22 1.86 -15.87
CA PRO A 104 -4.76 1.90 -14.47
C PRO A 104 -3.28 1.53 -14.44
N LEU A 105 -2.49 2.08 -13.53
CA LEU A 105 -1.05 1.80 -13.39
C LEU A 105 -0.71 1.31 -11.98
N TRP A 106 -1.41 1.84 -10.97
CA TRP A 106 -1.25 1.48 -9.58
C TRP A 106 -2.57 1.69 -8.83
N SER A 107 -2.83 0.93 -7.76
CA SER A 107 -3.95 1.21 -6.87
C SER A 107 -3.71 0.77 -5.42
N THR A 108 -4.46 1.35 -4.48
CA THR A 108 -4.46 0.95 -3.06
C THR A 108 -5.22 -0.34 -2.78
N ASN A 109 -6.01 -0.84 -3.74
CA ASN A 109 -6.90 -1.99 -3.59
C ASN A 109 -7.92 -1.84 -2.44
N THR A 110 -8.46 -0.62 -2.26
CA THR A 110 -9.45 -0.30 -1.21
C THR A 110 -10.88 -0.22 -1.74
N ALA A 111 -11.14 -0.72 -2.95
CA ALA A 111 -12.46 -0.74 -3.58
C ALA A 111 -13.53 -1.45 -2.70
N GLY A 112 -14.80 -1.06 -2.87
CA GLY A 112 -15.92 -1.55 -2.07
C GLY A 112 -16.20 -0.71 -0.81
N ASN A 113 -15.56 0.46 -0.69
CA ASN A 113 -15.73 1.39 0.43
C ASN A 113 -16.21 2.76 -0.12
N PRO A 114 -17.47 2.87 -0.57
CA PRO A 114 -17.98 4.10 -1.16
C PRO A 114 -17.88 5.28 -0.19
N GLY A 115 -17.53 6.46 -0.72
CA GLY A 115 -17.31 7.67 0.09
C GLY A 115 -15.98 7.68 0.84
N ALA A 116 -15.08 6.73 0.61
CA ALA A 116 -13.72 6.79 1.15
C ALA A 116 -12.96 8.01 0.59
N TYR A 117 -12.03 8.51 1.40
CA TYR A 117 -11.22 9.69 1.10
C TYR A 117 -9.78 9.49 1.58
N LEU A 118 -8.84 10.16 0.92
CA LEU A 118 -7.42 10.17 1.26
C LEU A 118 -7.11 11.44 2.07
N THR A 119 -6.23 11.36 3.08
CA THR A 119 -5.74 12.54 3.83
C THR A 119 -4.23 12.53 3.96
N VAL A 120 -3.64 13.73 4.01
CA VAL A 120 -2.23 13.95 4.35
C VAL A 120 -2.14 14.45 5.79
N HIS A 121 -1.70 13.59 6.71
CA HIS A 121 -1.61 13.97 8.12
C HIS A 121 -0.39 14.85 8.42
N ASN A 122 -0.50 15.63 9.50
CA ASN A 122 0.55 16.51 10.03
C ASN A 122 1.82 15.81 10.56
N ASP A 123 1.81 14.47 10.64
CA ASP A 123 2.97 13.63 10.96
C ASP A 123 3.62 13.01 9.70
N GLY A 124 3.11 13.38 8.53
CA GLY A 124 3.51 12.85 7.24
C GLY A 124 2.91 11.50 6.91
N ASN A 125 1.95 10.97 7.66
CA ASN A 125 1.22 9.77 7.24
C ASN A 125 0.28 10.10 6.06
N LEU A 126 0.09 9.13 5.18
CA LEU A 126 -0.86 9.19 4.09
C LEU A 126 -1.87 8.08 4.33
N VAL A 127 -3.14 8.44 4.52
CA VAL A 127 -4.16 7.51 5.00
C VAL A 127 -5.41 7.58 4.13
N ILE A 128 -5.96 6.43 3.76
CA ILE A 128 -7.31 6.34 3.21
C ILE A 128 -8.25 5.92 4.33
N TYR A 129 -9.28 6.71 4.55
CA TYR A 129 -10.37 6.39 5.45
C TYR A 129 -11.63 6.02 4.67
N SER A 130 -12.43 5.10 5.20
CA SER A 130 -13.83 4.92 4.78
C SER A 130 -14.65 6.16 5.14
N ALA A 131 -15.86 6.29 4.58
CA ALA A 131 -16.81 7.33 4.97
C ALA A 131 -17.13 7.39 6.48
N SER A 132 -16.96 6.28 7.21
CA SER A 132 -17.14 6.21 8.67
C SER A 132 -15.83 6.37 9.47
N ASN A 133 -14.80 7.01 8.89
CA ASN A 133 -13.49 7.26 9.53
C ASN A 133 -12.68 6.02 9.94
N ARG A 134 -12.99 4.83 9.42
CA ARG A 134 -12.14 3.64 9.58
C ARG A 134 -10.95 3.70 8.62
N VAL A 135 -9.73 3.48 9.11
CA VAL A 135 -8.55 3.34 8.25
C VAL A 135 -8.74 2.13 7.31
N LEU A 136 -8.51 2.34 6.02
CA LEU A 136 -8.52 1.29 4.99
C LEU A 136 -7.12 1.00 4.48
N TRP A 137 -6.28 2.03 4.40
CA TRP A 137 -4.89 1.92 3.96
C TRP A 137 -4.09 3.06 4.57
N SER A 138 -2.81 2.83 4.86
CA SER A 138 -1.86 3.91 5.10
C SER A 138 -0.47 3.56 4.56
N ARG A 139 0.37 4.56 4.31
CA ARG A 139 1.77 4.31 3.88
C ARG A 139 2.59 3.49 4.88
N HIS A 140 2.16 3.43 6.15
CA HIS A 140 2.82 2.66 7.21
C HIS A 140 2.14 1.34 7.55
N ALA A 141 0.87 1.16 7.15
CA ALA A 141 0.09 -0.01 7.52
C ALA A 141 -0.96 -0.38 6.46
N TYR A 142 -1.05 -1.68 6.15
CA TYR A 142 -2.20 -2.27 5.46
C TYR A 142 -3.26 -2.68 6.49
N ILE A 143 -4.54 -2.73 6.08
CA ILE A 143 -5.62 -3.22 6.95
C ILE A 143 -6.17 -4.52 6.38
N GLY A 144 -6.23 -5.55 7.22
CA GLY A 144 -6.78 -6.86 6.92
C GLY A 144 -5.89 -7.73 6.05
N SER A 145 -5.28 -7.20 4.98
CA SER A 145 -4.55 -8.04 4.01
C SER A 145 -3.36 -7.39 3.35
N LEU A 146 -2.39 -8.21 2.94
CA LEU A 146 -1.35 -7.88 1.97
C LEU A 146 -1.70 -8.56 0.63
N PRO A 147 -2.11 -7.79 -0.39
CA PRO A 147 -2.52 -8.36 -1.68
C PRO A 147 -1.36 -9.01 -2.44
N SER A 148 -1.70 -9.85 -3.42
CA SER A 148 -0.71 -10.44 -4.33
C SER A 148 0.16 -9.37 -5.01
N GLY A 149 1.44 -9.65 -5.17
CA GLY A 149 2.46 -8.76 -5.72
C GLY A 149 2.95 -7.66 -4.77
N HIS A 150 2.45 -7.57 -3.54
CA HIS A 150 2.84 -6.52 -2.61
C HIS A 150 3.96 -6.95 -1.65
N THR A 151 4.69 -5.95 -1.18
CA THR A 151 5.80 -6.10 -0.24
C THR A 151 5.49 -5.37 1.07
N LEU A 152 5.77 -6.03 2.19
CA LEU A 152 5.83 -5.46 3.51
C LEU A 152 7.31 -5.21 3.86
N ASN A 153 7.72 -3.95 3.81
CA ASN A 153 9.09 -3.52 4.09
C ASN A 153 9.37 -3.46 5.60
N PRO A 154 10.65 -3.43 6.03
CA PRO A 154 11.02 -3.22 7.42
C PRO A 154 10.26 -2.04 8.08
N GLY A 155 9.65 -2.32 9.23
CA GLY A 155 8.83 -1.38 10.00
C GLY A 155 7.37 -1.25 9.56
N GLN A 156 6.98 -1.79 8.38
CA GLN A 156 5.60 -1.75 7.93
C GLN A 156 4.76 -2.83 8.59
N THR A 157 3.46 -2.56 8.70
CA THR A 157 2.53 -3.44 9.42
C THR A 157 1.29 -3.78 8.60
N ILE A 158 0.60 -4.83 9.01
CA ILE A 158 -0.76 -5.15 8.59
C ILE A 158 -1.58 -5.31 9.87
N GLN A 159 -2.62 -4.53 10.04
CA GLN A 159 -3.49 -4.60 11.22
C GLN A 159 -4.74 -5.41 10.90
N SER A 160 -5.23 -6.23 11.85
CA SER A 160 -6.52 -6.89 11.70
C SER A 160 -7.65 -5.86 11.60
N PRO A 161 -8.77 -6.19 10.94
CA PRO A 161 -9.90 -5.26 10.80
C PRO A 161 -10.48 -4.74 12.13
N ASN A 162 -10.42 -5.52 13.21
CA ASN A 162 -10.85 -5.11 14.55
C ASN A 162 -9.76 -4.34 15.35
N GLY A 163 -8.60 -4.11 14.76
CA GLY A 163 -7.48 -3.39 15.38
C GLY A 163 -6.69 -4.18 16.43
N GLN A 164 -7.11 -5.39 16.80
CA GLN A 164 -6.56 -6.15 17.93
C GLN A 164 -5.29 -6.93 17.63
N TYR A 165 -4.91 -7.07 16.36
CA TYR A 165 -3.72 -7.81 15.95
C TYR A 165 -2.94 -7.03 14.91
N LYS A 166 -1.62 -7.21 14.93
CA LYS A 166 -0.70 -6.51 14.03
C LYS A 166 0.41 -7.46 13.58
N LEU A 167 0.48 -7.73 12.29
CA LEU A 167 1.63 -8.35 11.66
C LEU A 167 2.65 -7.25 11.33
N ILE A 168 3.90 -7.41 11.73
CA ILE A 168 4.96 -6.44 11.45
C ILE A 168 6.18 -7.15 10.86
N MET A 169 6.70 -6.61 9.75
CA MET A 169 8.03 -6.94 9.27
C MET A 169 9.02 -6.10 10.09
N GLN A 170 9.57 -6.65 11.16
CA GLN A 170 10.44 -5.92 12.08
C GLN A 170 11.77 -5.53 11.42
N ARG A 171 12.44 -4.50 11.95
CA ARG A 171 13.62 -3.89 11.32
C ARG A 171 14.85 -4.81 11.32
N GLU A 172 14.93 -5.67 12.31
CA GLU A 172 15.89 -6.76 12.48
C GLU A 172 15.61 -7.98 11.59
N GLY A 173 14.55 -7.93 10.77
CA GLY A 173 14.29 -8.91 9.72
C GLY A 173 13.33 -10.04 10.08
N ASN A 174 12.65 -9.95 11.22
CA ASN A 174 11.66 -10.94 11.61
C ASN A 174 10.24 -10.52 11.21
N LEU A 175 9.39 -11.45 10.76
CA LEU A 175 7.97 -11.20 10.55
C LEU A 175 7.19 -11.77 11.74
N VAL A 176 6.50 -10.89 12.49
CA VAL A 176 5.87 -11.26 13.77
C VAL A 176 4.43 -10.76 13.83
N LEU A 177 3.52 -11.63 14.25
CA LEU A 177 2.15 -11.29 14.58
C LEU A 177 2.05 -11.02 16.09
N TYR A 178 1.60 -9.84 16.47
CA TYR A 178 1.33 -9.45 17.85
C TYR A 178 -0.17 -9.26 18.10
N SER A 179 -0.61 -9.49 19.33
CA SER A 179 -1.85 -8.92 19.86
C SER A 179 -1.64 -7.47 20.31
N SER A 180 -2.73 -6.74 20.55
CA SER A 180 -2.76 -5.33 20.96
C SER A 180 -2.03 -5.04 22.28
N ASP A 181 -1.88 -6.05 23.13
CA ASP A 181 -1.08 -6.05 24.37
C ASP A 181 0.41 -6.37 24.15
N ASN A 182 0.87 -6.37 22.89
CA ASN A 182 2.24 -6.69 22.46
C ASN A 182 2.72 -8.12 22.76
N ARG A 183 1.82 -9.09 22.96
CA ARG A 183 2.20 -10.50 23.05
C ARG A 183 2.39 -11.13 21.66
N PRO A 184 3.53 -11.79 21.38
CA PRO A 184 3.72 -12.46 20.10
C PRO A 184 2.80 -13.69 20.00
N LYS A 185 2.06 -13.78 18.88
CA LYS A 185 1.15 -14.88 18.55
C LYS A 185 1.77 -15.86 17.57
N TRP A 186 2.63 -15.37 16.68
CA TRP A 186 3.35 -16.16 15.68
C TRP A 186 4.58 -15.39 15.19
N THR A 187 5.63 -16.09 14.81
CA THR A 187 6.87 -15.51 14.29
C THR A 187 7.50 -16.41 13.23
N THR A 188 8.22 -15.81 12.29
CA THR A 188 9.17 -16.54 11.45
C THR A 188 10.53 -16.74 12.14
N PRO A 189 11.39 -17.66 11.65
CA PRO A 189 12.78 -17.79 12.11
C PRO A 189 13.74 -16.94 11.26
N THR A 190 13.47 -15.64 11.11
CA THR A 190 14.25 -14.74 10.22
C THR A 190 14.88 -13.54 10.93
N ALA A 191 14.83 -13.48 12.27
CA ALA A 191 15.54 -12.47 13.04
C ALA A 191 17.06 -12.46 12.74
N GLY A 192 17.69 -11.30 12.89
CA GLY A 192 19.12 -11.09 12.60
C GLY A 192 19.42 -10.79 11.12
N ASN A 193 18.40 -10.48 10.32
CA ASN A 193 18.55 -10.15 8.90
C ASN A 193 18.02 -8.71 8.64
N PRO A 194 18.72 -7.67 9.12
CA PRO A 194 18.25 -6.30 8.99
C PRO A 194 18.03 -5.92 7.53
N GLY A 195 16.92 -5.23 7.26
CA GLY A 195 16.50 -4.88 5.90
C GLY A 195 15.74 -5.97 5.16
N ALA A 196 15.48 -7.14 5.78
CA ALA A 196 14.64 -8.16 5.17
C ALA A 196 13.20 -7.66 4.97
N ARG A 197 12.53 -8.17 3.93
CA ARG A 197 11.16 -7.80 3.54
C ARG A 197 10.32 -9.05 3.31
N ALA A 198 9.02 -8.96 3.58
CA ALA A 198 8.06 -10.00 3.23
C ALA A 198 7.38 -9.65 1.91
N VAL A 199 7.33 -10.58 0.96
CA VAL A 199 6.74 -10.38 -0.37
C VAL A 199 5.64 -11.40 -0.57
N MET A 200 4.41 -10.93 -0.76
CA MET A 200 3.32 -11.77 -1.26
C MET A 200 3.49 -11.86 -2.77
N GLN A 201 4.14 -12.91 -3.25
CA GLN A 201 4.51 -13.05 -4.65
C GLN A 201 3.28 -13.29 -5.55
N ARG A 202 3.43 -13.02 -6.85
CA ARG A 202 2.31 -13.09 -7.81
C ARG A 202 1.87 -14.51 -8.11
N GLU A 203 2.78 -15.46 -8.01
CA GLU A 203 2.52 -16.90 -8.06
C GLU A 203 1.87 -17.44 -6.78
N GLY A 204 1.64 -16.59 -5.77
CA GLY A 204 0.85 -16.93 -4.60
C GLY A 204 1.61 -17.40 -3.37
N ASN A 205 2.94 -17.28 -3.36
CA ASN A 205 3.76 -17.63 -2.21
C ASN A 205 4.10 -16.37 -1.37
N LEU A 206 4.01 -16.44 -0.04
CA LEU A 206 4.63 -15.44 0.82
C LEU A 206 6.06 -15.86 1.10
N VAL A 207 7.02 -14.98 0.80
CA VAL A 207 8.45 -15.22 1.00
C VAL A 207 9.11 -14.06 1.73
N ILE A 208 9.95 -14.36 2.71
CA ILE A 208 10.84 -13.38 3.33
C ILE A 208 12.18 -13.42 2.59
N TYR A 209 12.55 -12.27 2.04
CA TYR A 209 13.83 -12.05 1.39
C TYR A 209 14.73 -11.20 2.27
N THR A 210 15.99 -11.59 2.41
CA THR A 210 17.05 -10.75 2.98
C THR A 210 17.34 -9.54 2.08
N SER A 211 18.11 -8.58 2.58
CA SER A 211 18.47 -7.35 1.85
C SER A 211 19.24 -7.62 0.54
N ASP A 212 20.00 -8.71 0.48
CA ASP A 212 20.70 -9.22 -0.70
C ASP A 212 19.84 -10.15 -1.59
N ASN A 213 18.51 -10.13 -1.42
CA ASN A 213 17.53 -10.89 -2.20
C ASN A 213 17.60 -12.42 -2.08
N ARG A 214 18.17 -12.98 -1.01
CA ARG A 214 18.08 -14.42 -0.73
C ARG A 214 16.78 -14.77 0.00
N ALA A 215 16.08 -15.80 -0.47
CA ALA A 215 14.88 -16.31 0.20
C ALA A 215 15.29 -17.01 1.51
N LYS A 216 14.79 -16.53 2.65
CA LYS A 216 15.11 -17.07 3.98
C LYS A 216 14.00 -17.96 4.53
N TRP A 217 12.75 -17.63 4.23
CA TRP A 217 11.57 -18.37 4.67
C TRP A 217 10.45 -18.23 3.66
N ALA A 218 9.61 -19.25 3.50
CA ALA A 218 8.46 -19.23 2.60
C ALA A 218 7.30 -20.08 3.15
N THR A 219 6.07 -19.72 2.76
CA THR A 219 4.86 -20.50 3.05
C THR A 219 4.70 -21.75 2.18
N ASN A 220 5.48 -21.87 1.10
CA ASN A 220 5.39 -22.95 0.09
C ASN A 220 4.00 -23.06 -0.58
N THR A 221 3.34 -21.93 -0.82
CA THR A 221 2.01 -21.83 -1.42
C THR A 221 2.03 -21.37 -2.88
N ALA A 222 3.18 -21.49 -3.55
CA ALA A 222 3.33 -21.14 -4.96
C ALA A 222 2.33 -21.89 -5.87
N ARG A 223 2.13 -21.37 -7.10
CA ARG A 223 1.14 -21.83 -8.10
C ARG A 223 -0.32 -21.50 -7.72
N ASN A 224 -0.52 -20.52 -6.85
CA ASN A 224 -1.83 -19.97 -6.51
C ASN A 224 -1.90 -18.48 -6.90
N PRO A 225 -1.89 -18.14 -8.20
CA PRO A 225 -1.83 -16.76 -8.63
C PRO A 225 -3.00 -15.93 -8.09
N GLY A 226 -2.70 -14.73 -7.63
CA GLY A 226 -3.67 -13.86 -6.97
C GLY A 226 -3.94 -14.20 -5.49
N ALA A 227 -3.21 -15.15 -4.90
CA ALA A 227 -3.29 -15.37 -3.46
C ALA A 227 -2.81 -14.15 -2.67
N TYR A 228 -3.41 -13.96 -1.50
CA TYR A 228 -3.15 -12.82 -0.62
C TYR A 228 -3.02 -13.29 0.83
N LEU A 229 -2.24 -12.56 1.63
CA LEU A 229 -2.17 -12.78 3.07
C LEU A 229 -3.27 -11.98 3.75
N ALA A 230 -3.94 -12.58 4.74
CA ALA A 230 -4.89 -11.93 5.61
C ALA A 230 -4.46 -12.02 7.09
N VAL A 231 -4.52 -10.90 7.81
CA VAL A 231 -4.45 -10.85 9.28
C VAL A 231 -5.89 -10.83 9.79
N GLN A 232 -6.27 -11.91 10.48
CA GLN A 232 -7.66 -12.12 10.89
C GLN A 232 -7.94 -11.58 12.29
N ASN A 233 -9.21 -11.26 12.54
CA ASN A 233 -9.72 -10.91 13.88
C ASN A 233 -9.61 -12.07 14.88
N ALA A 234 -9.28 -13.28 14.43
CA ALA A 234 -9.06 -14.45 15.26
C ALA A 234 -7.60 -14.60 15.73
N GLY A 235 -6.72 -13.64 15.43
CA GLY A 235 -5.34 -13.61 15.93
C GLY A 235 -4.40 -14.60 15.24
N ASN A 236 -4.67 -14.91 13.97
CA ASN A 236 -3.84 -15.71 13.09
C ASN A 236 -3.69 -15.01 11.73
N ILE A 237 -2.67 -15.43 10.98
CA ILE A 237 -2.55 -15.10 9.57
C ILE A 237 -2.93 -16.31 8.70
N VAL A 238 -3.56 -16.02 7.57
CA VAL A 238 -3.97 -17.01 6.57
C VAL A 238 -3.57 -16.51 5.20
N LEU A 239 -2.99 -17.39 4.38
CA LEU A 239 -2.91 -17.14 2.94
C LEU A 239 -4.14 -17.72 2.29
N TYR A 240 -4.88 -16.88 1.58
CA TYR A 240 -6.05 -17.27 0.81
C TYR A 240 -5.73 -17.24 -0.67
N SER A 241 -6.25 -18.22 -1.41
CA SER A 241 -6.34 -18.15 -2.87
C SER A 241 -7.22 -16.96 -3.30
N LYS A 242 -7.17 -16.58 -4.59
CA LYS A 242 -8.06 -15.57 -5.18
C LYS A 242 -9.55 -15.85 -4.98
N ASP A 243 -9.92 -17.12 -4.79
CA ASP A 243 -11.30 -17.58 -4.59
C ASP A 243 -11.62 -17.80 -3.08
N ASN A 244 -10.86 -17.18 -2.18
CA ASN A 244 -11.02 -17.22 -0.72
C ASN A 244 -10.87 -18.61 -0.07
N LYS A 245 -10.28 -19.58 -0.76
CA LYS A 245 -9.89 -20.87 -0.15
C LYS A 245 -8.60 -20.73 0.65
N PRO A 246 -8.52 -21.21 1.90
CA PRO A 246 -7.29 -21.15 2.69
C PRO A 246 -6.22 -22.09 2.11
N LEU A 247 -4.99 -21.60 2.01
CA LEU A 247 -3.82 -22.32 1.47
C LEU A 247 -2.79 -22.63 2.55
N TRP A 248 -2.65 -21.75 3.54
CA TRP A 248 -1.73 -21.89 4.65
C TRP A 248 -2.22 -21.06 5.85
N THR A 249 -1.91 -21.49 7.06
CA THR A 249 -2.21 -20.73 8.28
C THR A 249 -1.07 -20.80 9.29
N SER A 250 -0.97 -19.78 10.14
CA SER A 250 -0.01 -19.72 11.25
C SER A 250 -0.41 -20.51 12.50
N ARG A 251 -1.47 -21.32 12.41
CA ARG A 251 -1.94 -22.19 13.48
C ARG A 251 -1.52 -23.63 13.23
#